data_AF-A0A7M3W468-F1
#
_entry.id   AF-A0A7M3W468-F1
#
_cell.length_a   1.000
_cell.length_b   1.000
_cell.length_c   1.000
_cell.angle_alpha   90.00
_cell.angle_beta   90.00
_cell.angle_gamma   90.00
#
_symmetry.space_group_name_H-M   'P 1'
#
loop_
_entity.id
_entity.type
_entity.pdbx_description
1 polymer ?
#
loop_
_entity_poly.entity_id
_entity_poly.type
_entity_poly.pdbx_seq_one_letter_code
_entity_poly.pdbx_strand_id
1 'polypeptide(L)'
;RKSITFSESLKVPVLGVVENMSGFTVNGNTAPGTQVSIAGPGGKTLSATADDKGDFSVTLDIFKEGGGKDTAEEFGVPFLGALPFDPGFVRGGDDGVHRIVSEPEGPSALAFAKVVAAIQDQLSDGADSGLEII
;
A
#
# COMPACT_ATOMS: atom_id res chain seq x y z
N ARG A 1 -8.96 -10.75 -7.93
CA ARG A 1 -9.83 -11.90 -8.25
C ARG A 1 -9.60 -12.43 -9.67
N LYS A 2 -10.11 -11.80 -10.75
CA LYS A 2 -9.99 -12.32 -12.13
C LYS A 2 -8.56 -12.68 -12.56
N SER A 3 -7.58 -11.84 -12.20
CA SER A 3 -6.17 -12.08 -12.54
C SER A 3 -5.58 -13.32 -11.87
N ILE A 4 -5.98 -13.61 -10.62
CA ILE A 4 -5.49 -14.80 -9.89
C ILE A 4 -6.05 -16.06 -10.54
N THR A 5 -7.37 -16.10 -10.79
CA THR A 5 -8.03 -17.22 -11.50
C THR A 5 -7.42 -17.45 -12.88
N PHE A 6 -7.06 -16.38 -13.59
CA PHE A 6 -6.38 -16.47 -14.88
C PHE A 6 -4.98 -17.07 -14.75
N SER A 7 -4.18 -16.62 -13.78
CA SER A 7 -2.86 -17.20 -13.49
C SER A 7 -2.94 -18.69 -13.14
N GLU A 8 -3.91 -19.09 -12.30
CA GLU A 8 -4.18 -20.51 -11.98
C GLU A 8 -4.50 -21.33 -13.25
N SER A 9 -5.33 -20.78 -14.13
CA SER A 9 -5.69 -21.43 -15.41
C SER A 9 -4.48 -21.64 -16.33
N LEU A 10 -3.51 -20.73 -16.28
CA LEU A 10 -2.26 -20.81 -17.03
C LEU A 10 -1.13 -21.52 -16.27
N LYS A 11 -1.39 -22.01 -15.05
CA LYS A 11 -0.37 -22.58 -14.14
C LYS A 11 0.81 -21.64 -13.88
N VAL A 12 0.54 -20.33 -13.90
CA VAL A 12 1.53 -19.31 -13.55
C VAL A 12 1.49 -19.10 -12.03
N PRO A 13 2.61 -19.27 -11.30
CA PRO A 13 2.65 -19.05 -9.87
C PRO A 13 2.27 -17.60 -9.51
N VAL A 14 1.44 -17.46 -8.47
CA VAL A 14 1.09 -16.16 -7.89
C VAL A 14 1.86 -16.01 -6.59
N LEU A 15 2.86 -15.12 -6.58
CA LEU A 15 3.67 -14.86 -5.38
C LEU A 15 2.87 -14.17 -4.27
N GLY A 16 1.82 -13.43 -4.62
CA GLY A 16 0.95 -12.75 -3.67
C GLY A 16 0.24 -11.55 -4.27
N VAL A 17 -0.44 -10.80 -3.42
CA VAL A 17 -1.22 -9.61 -3.78
C VAL A 17 -0.62 -8.38 -3.12
N VAL A 18 -0.42 -7.34 -3.92
CA VAL A 18 -0.14 -5.98 -3.45
C VAL A 18 -1.38 -5.13 -3.67
N GLU A 19 -1.85 -4.46 -2.63
CA GLU A 19 -2.89 -3.44 -2.76
C GLU A 19 -2.26 -2.10 -3.14
N ASN A 20 -2.83 -1.41 -4.12
CA ASN A 20 -2.34 -0.10 -4.58
C ASN A 20 -3.31 1.01 -4.16
N MET A 21 -2.79 2.24 -4.04
CA MET A 21 -3.52 3.46 -3.71
C MET A 21 -4.31 3.38 -2.39
N SER A 22 -3.74 2.74 -1.37
CA SER A 22 -4.38 2.57 -0.06
C SER A 22 -4.34 3.87 0.74
N GLY A 23 -5.47 4.57 0.81
CA GLY A 23 -5.62 5.75 1.65
C GLY A 23 -4.73 6.94 1.27
N PHE A 24 -5.15 8.13 1.69
CA PHE A 24 -4.38 9.36 1.56
C PHE A 24 -4.32 10.06 2.91
N THR A 25 -3.12 10.16 3.47
CA THR A 25 -2.92 10.71 4.80
C THR A 25 -2.75 12.22 4.74
N VAL A 26 -3.69 12.92 5.37
CA VAL A 26 -3.61 14.36 5.63
C VAL A 26 -2.92 14.57 6.96
N ASN A 27 -1.80 15.28 6.93
CA ASN A 27 -1.07 15.69 8.12
C ASN A 27 -1.25 17.19 8.33
N GLY A 28 -1.22 17.63 9.58
CA GLY A 28 -1.23 19.04 9.92
C GLY A 28 -0.88 19.27 11.38
N ASN A 29 -0.89 20.53 11.79
CA ASN A 29 -0.57 20.94 13.15
C ASN A 29 -1.67 21.88 13.69
N THR A 30 -1.97 21.78 14.98
CA THR A 30 -2.91 22.63 15.70
C THR A 30 -2.52 22.68 17.19
N ALA A 31 -3.32 23.34 18.04
CA ALA A 31 -3.05 23.33 19.47
C ALA A 31 -3.12 21.89 20.03
N PRO A 32 -2.20 21.47 20.92
CA PRO A 32 -2.22 20.13 21.52
C PRO A 32 -3.58 19.76 22.13
N GLY A 33 -4.00 18.52 21.95
CA GLY A 33 -5.29 18.01 22.43
C GLY A 33 -6.52 18.52 21.65
N THR A 34 -6.33 19.35 20.63
CA THR A 34 -7.44 19.80 19.76
C THR A 34 -7.93 18.65 18.90
N GLN A 35 -9.25 18.45 18.87
CA GLN A 35 -9.88 17.56 17.92
C GLN A 35 -10.09 18.28 16.58
N VAL A 36 -9.63 17.66 15.50
CA VAL A 36 -9.84 18.10 14.12
C VAL A 36 -10.82 17.15 13.44
N SER A 37 -11.63 17.69 12.53
CA SER A 37 -12.53 16.91 11.69
C SER A 37 -12.28 17.24 10.23
N ILE A 38 -12.09 16.20 9.41
CA ILE A 38 -11.79 16.31 7.98
C ILE A 38 -12.90 15.61 7.21
N ALA A 39 -13.49 16.35 6.26
CA ALA A 39 -14.42 15.79 5.30
C ALA A 39 -13.63 14.96 4.27
N GLY A 40 -13.92 13.66 4.24
CA GLY A 40 -13.40 12.73 3.25
C GLY A 40 -14.40 12.48 2.10
N PRO A 41 -13.97 11.71 1.09
CA PRO A 41 -14.82 11.30 -0.02
C PRO A 41 -16.09 10.56 0.45
N GLY A 42 -17.16 10.65 -0.36
CA GLY A 42 -18.44 9.99 -0.05
C GLY A 42 -19.19 10.58 1.15
N GLY A 43 -18.83 11.81 1.59
CA GLY A 43 -19.49 12.50 2.69
C GLY A 43 -19.10 11.99 4.09
N LYS A 44 -18.10 11.10 4.18
CA LYS A 44 -17.60 10.62 5.47
C LYS A 44 -16.80 11.71 6.16
N THR A 45 -17.00 11.90 7.46
CA THR A 45 -16.15 12.77 8.27
C THR A 45 -15.27 11.93 9.16
N LEU A 46 -13.97 12.19 9.13
CA LEU A 46 -12.97 11.54 9.97
C LEU A 46 -12.44 12.56 10.97
N SER A 47 -12.17 12.12 12.19
CA SER A 47 -11.64 12.99 13.23
C SER A 47 -10.37 12.42 13.82
N ALA A 48 -9.43 13.31 14.16
CA ALA A 48 -8.23 12.98 14.92
C ALA A 48 -8.02 14.01 16.02
N THR A 49 -7.29 13.63 17.05
CA THR A 49 -6.85 14.55 18.10
C THR A 49 -5.37 14.79 17.95
N ALA A 50 -4.98 16.06 17.98
CA ALA A 50 -3.58 16.45 17.93
C ALA A 50 -2.83 15.96 19.17
N ASP A 51 -1.61 15.48 18.96
CA ASP A 51 -0.74 15.01 20.04
C ASP A 51 -0.18 16.16 20.90
N ASP A 52 0.71 15.83 21.84
CA ASP A 52 1.34 16.81 22.74
C ASP A 52 2.19 17.87 22.02
N LYS A 53 2.59 17.61 20.77
CA LYS A 53 3.32 18.55 19.91
C LYS A 53 2.39 19.33 18.99
N GLY A 54 1.10 19.02 19.01
CA GLY A 54 0.10 19.62 18.14
C GLY A 54 -0.06 18.92 16.80
N ASP A 55 0.66 17.83 16.54
CA ASP A 55 0.64 17.14 15.26
C ASP A 55 -0.58 16.22 15.18
N PHE A 56 -1.28 16.23 14.04
CA PHE A 56 -2.36 15.31 13.76
C PHE A 56 -2.17 14.64 12.40
N SER A 57 -2.75 13.45 12.29
CA SER A 57 -2.76 12.67 11.05
C SER A 57 -4.12 12.01 10.86
N VAL A 58 -4.70 12.14 9.67
CA VAL A 58 -5.98 11.53 9.29
C VAL A 58 -5.82 10.88 7.93
N THR A 59 -6.08 9.57 7.85
CA THR A 59 -6.05 8.84 6.57
C THR A 59 -7.43 8.80 5.95
N LEU A 60 -7.55 9.38 4.75
CA LEU A 60 -8.75 9.39 3.94
C LEU A 60 -8.79 8.17 3.03
N ASP A 61 -9.88 7.41 3.08
CA ASP A 61 -10.15 6.34 2.12
C ASP A 61 -10.67 6.92 0.79
N ILE A 62 -9.75 7.24 -0.13
CA ILE A 62 -10.09 7.80 -1.46
C ILE A 62 -10.50 6.69 -2.43
N PHE A 63 -9.76 5.59 -2.42
CA PHE A 63 -10.03 4.41 -3.21
C PHE A 63 -10.15 3.26 -2.22
N LYS A 64 -11.39 2.82 -1.98
CA LYS A 64 -11.78 1.75 -1.06
C LYS A 64 -10.62 0.81 -0.71
N GLU A 65 -10.24 0.78 0.56
CA GLU A 65 -9.17 -0.08 1.07
C GLU A 65 -9.62 -1.52 1.39
N GLY A 66 -8.64 -2.43 1.51
CA GLY A 66 -8.81 -3.80 2.03
C GLY A 66 -9.23 -4.84 0.99
N GLY A 67 -9.72 -4.44 -0.19
CA GLY A 67 -10.17 -5.37 -1.22
C GLY A 67 -9.08 -6.29 -1.76
N GLY A 68 -7.83 -5.83 -1.78
CA GLY A 68 -6.66 -6.62 -2.13
C GLY A 68 -6.33 -7.66 -1.06
N LYS A 69 -6.38 -7.26 0.22
CA LYS A 69 -6.16 -8.18 1.34
C LYS A 69 -7.24 -9.26 1.40
N ASP A 70 -8.51 -8.88 1.31
CA ASP A 70 -9.64 -9.82 1.28
C ASP A 70 -9.50 -10.80 0.11
N THR A 71 -9.08 -10.31 -1.06
CA THR A 71 -8.83 -11.17 -2.23
C THR A 71 -7.66 -12.13 -1.97
N ALA A 72 -6.60 -11.69 -1.30
CA ALA A 72 -5.45 -12.54 -1.00
C ALA A 72 -5.87 -13.69 -0.08
N GLU A 73 -6.60 -13.36 0.99
CA GLU A 73 -7.16 -14.34 1.94
C GLU A 73 -8.14 -15.32 1.25
N GLU A 74 -9.03 -14.81 0.40
CA GLU A 74 -10.01 -15.64 -0.33
C GLU A 74 -9.33 -16.69 -1.23
N PHE A 75 -8.22 -16.34 -1.87
CA PHE A 75 -7.49 -17.23 -2.79
C PHE A 75 -6.35 -17.99 -2.11
N GLY A 76 -6.16 -17.82 -0.80
CA GLY A 76 -5.07 -18.47 -0.06
C GLY A 76 -3.67 -18.07 -0.54
N VAL A 77 -3.52 -16.86 -1.12
CA VAL A 77 -2.23 -16.32 -1.57
C VAL A 77 -1.72 -15.27 -0.58
N PRO A 78 -0.40 -15.06 -0.46
CA PRO A 78 0.15 -14.09 0.47
C PRO A 78 -0.32 -12.66 0.17
N PHE A 79 -0.62 -11.90 1.22
CA PHE A 79 -0.76 -10.45 1.12
C PHE A 79 0.61 -9.80 1.36
N LEU A 80 1.17 -9.18 0.32
CA LEU A 80 2.53 -8.65 0.34
C LEU A 80 2.60 -7.22 0.88
N GLY A 81 1.45 -6.54 0.99
CA GLY A 81 1.34 -5.20 1.56
C GLY A 81 0.46 -4.27 0.75
N ALA A 82 0.35 -3.04 1.23
CA ALA A 82 -0.40 -1.97 0.60
C ALA A 82 0.51 -0.76 0.33
N LEU A 83 0.37 -0.17 -0.85
CA LEU A 83 1.06 1.06 -1.24
C LEU A 83 0.12 2.26 -1.10
N PRO A 84 0.50 3.30 -0.32
CA PRO A 84 -0.38 4.44 -0.10
C PRO A 84 -0.58 5.27 -1.37
N PHE A 85 -1.67 6.03 -1.40
CA PHE A 85 -1.85 7.03 -2.45
C PHE A 85 -0.89 8.21 -2.22
N ASP A 86 0.02 8.43 -3.17
CA ASP A 86 1.02 9.49 -3.10
C ASP A 86 1.11 10.24 -4.44
N PRO A 87 0.57 11.47 -4.52
CA PRO A 87 0.65 12.30 -5.72
C PRO A 87 2.08 12.59 -6.20
N GLY A 88 3.07 12.47 -5.32
CA GLY A 88 4.47 12.70 -5.64
C GLY A 88 5.06 11.69 -6.63
N PHE A 89 4.46 10.51 -6.81
CA PHE A 89 4.91 9.55 -7.84
C PHE A 89 4.72 10.07 -9.26
N VAL A 90 3.61 10.77 -9.53
CA VAL A 90 3.33 11.33 -10.86
C VAL A 90 4.38 12.38 -11.18
N ARG A 91 4.60 13.32 -10.26
CA ARG A 91 5.61 14.38 -10.42
C ARG A 91 7.02 13.83 -10.56
N GLY A 92 7.39 12.85 -9.73
CA GLY A 92 8.70 12.22 -9.79
C GLY A 92 8.97 11.48 -11.11
N GLY A 93 7.92 10.99 -11.78
CA GLY A 93 8.02 10.44 -13.13
C GLY A 93 8.33 11.51 -14.17
N ASP A 94 7.64 12.66 -14.10
CA ASP A 94 7.84 13.78 -15.02
C ASP A 94 9.19 14.48 -14.82
N ASP A 95 9.62 14.65 -13.56
CA ASP A 95 10.88 15.32 -13.17
C ASP A 95 12.11 14.40 -13.27
N GLY A 96 11.91 13.11 -13.56
CA GLY A 96 12.98 12.10 -13.67
C GLY A 96 13.60 11.64 -12.35
N VAL A 97 13.07 12.09 -11.21
CA VAL A 97 13.52 11.67 -9.86
C VAL A 97 12.38 10.95 -9.15
N HIS A 98 12.48 9.63 -9.10
CA HIS A 98 11.46 8.78 -8.52
C HIS A 98 11.20 9.09 -7.04
N ARG A 99 9.94 9.00 -6.61
CA ARG A 99 9.47 9.34 -5.25
C ARG A 99 10.25 8.67 -4.13
N ILE A 100 10.58 7.39 -4.33
CA ILE A 100 11.34 6.58 -3.37
C ILE A 100 12.77 7.12 -3.17
N VAL A 101 13.35 7.72 -4.21
CA VAL A 101 14.71 8.29 -4.16
C VAL A 101 14.69 9.68 -3.53
N SER A 102 13.67 10.50 -3.85
CA SER A 102 13.57 11.86 -3.33
C SER A 102 13.14 11.92 -1.87
N GLU A 103 12.31 10.99 -1.40
CA GLU A 103 11.93 10.87 0.02
C GLU A 103 12.03 9.41 0.51
N PRO A 104 13.24 8.93 0.84
CA PRO A 104 13.48 7.55 1.23
C PRO A 104 12.85 7.17 2.58
N GLU A 105 12.62 8.15 3.45
CA GLU A 105 11.94 7.96 4.74
C GLU A 105 10.43 8.24 4.66
N GLY A 106 9.94 8.60 3.46
CA GLY A 106 8.53 8.88 3.24
C GLY A 106 7.66 7.62 3.34
N PRO A 107 6.35 7.76 3.66
CA PRO A 107 5.44 6.63 3.85
C PRO A 107 5.45 5.64 2.67
N SER A 108 5.50 6.17 1.45
CA SER A 108 5.53 5.38 0.21
C SER A 108 6.81 4.58 0.03
N ALA A 109 7.96 5.17 0.34
CA ALA A 109 9.26 4.49 0.26
C ALA A 109 9.34 3.35 1.28
N LEU A 110 8.88 3.59 2.50
CA LEU A 110 8.82 2.59 3.55
C LEU A 110 7.83 1.46 3.21
N ALA A 111 6.66 1.78 2.67
CA ALA A 111 5.68 0.78 2.23
C ALA A 111 6.23 -0.07 1.08
N PHE A 112 6.87 0.57 0.09
CA PHE A 112 7.51 -0.14 -1.01
C PHE A 112 8.62 -1.07 -0.54
N ALA A 113 9.49 -0.63 0.37
CA ALA A 113 10.55 -1.46 0.93
C ALA A 113 10.00 -2.71 1.62
N LYS A 114 8.88 -2.59 2.35
CA LYS A 114 8.19 -3.74 2.96
C LYS A 114 7.65 -4.73 1.93
N VAL A 115 7.03 -4.23 0.86
CA VAL A 115 6.54 -5.07 -0.25
C VAL A 115 7.70 -5.81 -0.92
N VAL A 116 8.82 -5.13 -1.16
CA VAL A 116 10.02 -5.76 -1.74
C VAL A 116 10.57 -6.85 -0.83
N ALA A 117 10.66 -6.61 0.48
CA ALA A 117 11.08 -7.63 1.43
C ALA A 117 10.15 -8.86 1.40
N ALA A 118 8.83 -8.64 1.41
CA ALA A 118 7.86 -9.73 1.31
C ALA A 118 8.00 -10.53 0.00
N ILE A 119 8.28 -9.87 -1.13
CA ILE A 119 8.56 -10.55 -2.41
C ILE A 119 9.84 -11.39 -2.30
N GLN A 120 10.90 -10.85 -1.70
CA GLN A 120 12.18 -11.55 -1.53
C GLN A 120 12.01 -12.82 -0.68
N ASP A 121 11.21 -12.74 0.39
CA ASP A 121 10.89 -13.91 1.23
C ASP A 121 10.18 -15.00 0.42
N GLN A 122 9.19 -14.63 -0.40
CA GLN A 122 8.49 -15.60 -1.27
C GLN A 122 9.40 -16.26 -2.32
N LEU A 123 10.41 -15.53 -2.82
CA LEU A 123 11.34 -16.06 -3.82
C LEU A 123 12.43 -16.93 -3.20
N SER A 124 12.85 -16.64 -1.96
CA SER A 124 13.89 -17.41 -1.27
C SER A 124 13.35 -18.75 -0.73
N ASP A 125 12.06 -18.83 -0.40
CA ASP A 125 11.38 -20.09 -0.08
C ASP A 125 11.11 -20.98 -1.32
N GLY A 126 11.20 -20.42 -2.54
CA GLY A 126 10.88 -21.09 -3.81
C GLY A 126 12.02 -21.85 -4.48
N ALA A 127 13.15 -22.07 -3.82
CA ALA A 127 14.36 -22.63 -4.43
C ALA A 127 14.30 -24.13 -4.82
N ASP A 128 13.16 -24.82 -4.68
CA ASP A 128 13.06 -26.27 -4.93
C ASP A 128 11.96 -26.70 -5.93
N SER A 129 11.34 -25.79 -6.68
CA SER A 129 10.54 -26.21 -7.85
C SER A 129 11.40 -26.14 -9.11
N GLY A 130 12.30 -27.11 -9.25
CA GLY A 130 12.98 -27.38 -10.51
C GLY A 130 11.94 -27.49 -11.64
N LEU A 131 12.16 -26.74 -12.72
CA LEU A 131 11.43 -26.95 -13.97
C LEU A 131 11.72 -28.38 -14.46
N GLU A 132 10.80 -29.31 -14.21
CA GLU A 132 10.75 -30.57 -14.94
C GLU A 132 10.38 -30.24 -16.40
N ILE A 133 11.40 -30.19 -17.24
CA ILE A 133 11.23 -30.22 -18.69
C ILE A 133 11.02 -31.70 -19.05
N ILE A 134 9.79 -32.06 -19.42
CA ILE A 134 9.46 -33.31 -20.10
C ILE A 134 9.86 -33.20 -21.57
#